data_AF-A0A7R8CXB7-F1
#
_entry.id   AF-A0A7R8CXB7-F1
#
_cell.length_a   1.000
_cell.length_b   1.000
_cell.length_c   1.000
_cell.angle_alpha   90.00
_cell.angle_beta   90.00
_cell.angle_gamma   90.00
#
_symmetry.space_group_name_H-M   'P 1'
#
loop_
_entity.id
_entity.type
_entity.pdbx_description
1 polymer ?
#
loop_
_entity_poly.entity_id
_entity_poly.type
_entity_poly.pdbx_seq_one_letter_code
_entity_poly.pdbx_strand_id
1 'polypeptide(L)'
;MNHEEILLTKLKSKYTDLFGSLPSVPILTCAPGRVNLIGEHVDYNDGFVLPMAISFKTFIFGFNIAIVSSVPMGSGLSSSAALEVAFYTFLEKLTNSRAPTLVDKALQCQKAENVYAGVPCGNMDQLISVLGKEDFAILIDCKSLEIKYTPLKNPEVVIMIINSHVKHELQGSEYSQRRASCEKVARLLQVSSLREVCMEDLEKIRTELTEDEFRKGRHVITEIQRTILAHTALEKDDYDGLGQLFYESHESLKNDFEVSCHELDFLVDSIKPMEGVYGSRMTGGGFGGCTVSIIKRSHAEEIQKEITHKYKQFHHKEITVFTCKPSQGARIIE
;
A
#
# COMPACT_ATOMS: atom_id res chain seq x y z
N MET A 1 -48.54 12.36 9.50
CA MET A 1 -47.23 12.25 8.81
C MET A 1 -46.97 13.54 8.05
N ASN A 2 -45.75 14.07 8.11
CA ASN A 2 -45.34 15.21 7.29
C ASN A 2 -45.06 14.77 5.83
N HIS A 3 -44.96 15.71 4.88
CA HIS A 3 -44.80 15.40 3.45
C HIS A 3 -43.53 14.57 3.13
N GLU A 4 -42.49 14.69 3.96
CA GLU A 4 -41.22 13.98 3.85
C GLU A 4 -41.34 12.51 4.31
N GLU A 5 -42.06 12.25 5.41
CA GLU A 5 -42.38 10.89 5.87
C GLU A 5 -43.18 10.09 4.84
N ILE A 6 -44.07 10.76 4.11
CA ILE A 6 -44.85 10.13 3.03
C ILE A 6 -43.96 9.73 1.85
N LEU A 7 -43.02 10.59 1.44
CA LEU A 7 -42.09 10.31 0.35
C LEU A 7 -41.08 9.22 0.72
N LEU A 8 -40.58 9.22 1.95
CA LEU A 8 -39.66 8.20 2.46
C LEU A 8 -40.32 6.83 2.59
N THR A 9 -41.58 6.80 3.03
CA THR A 9 -42.34 5.55 3.12
C THR A 9 -42.60 4.97 1.73
N LYS A 10 -42.97 5.81 0.75
CA LYS A 10 -43.09 5.42 -0.66
C LYS A 10 -41.76 4.88 -1.22
N LEU A 11 -40.62 5.51 -0.89
CA LEU A 11 -39.29 5.09 -1.35
C LEU A 11 -38.82 3.76 -0.74
N LYS A 12 -39.00 3.56 0.57
CA LYS A 12 -38.65 2.30 1.25
C LYS A 12 -39.53 1.15 0.78
N SER A 13 -40.83 1.37 0.67
CA SER A 13 -41.77 0.38 0.11
C SER A 13 -41.35 -0.02 -1.30
N LYS A 14 -41.12 0.97 -2.18
CA LYS A 14 -40.61 0.73 -3.53
C LYS A 14 -39.27 -0.02 -3.56
N TYR A 15 -38.37 0.17 -2.59
CA TYR A 15 -37.08 -0.54 -2.53
C TYR A 15 -37.22 -2.00 -2.04
N THR A 16 -37.98 -2.25 -0.97
CA THR A 16 -38.20 -3.62 -0.46
C THR A 16 -38.83 -4.52 -1.51
N ASP A 17 -39.83 -4.01 -2.24
CA ASP A 17 -40.48 -4.72 -3.35
C ASP A 17 -39.47 -5.15 -4.43
N LEU A 18 -38.35 -4.42 -4.57
CA LEU A 18 -37.35 -4.64 -5.62
C LEU A 18 -36.18 -5.56 -5.23
N PHE A 19 -35.70 -5.55 -3.97
CA PHE A 19 -34.44 -6.23 -3.57
C PHE A 19 -34.62 -7.37 -2.56
N GLY A 20 -35.87 -7.80 -2.32
CA GLY A 20 -36.24 -8.91 -1.41
C GLY A 20 -36.18 -8.53 0.07
N SER A 21 -35.22 -7.68 0.41
CA SER A 21 -35.20 -6.84 1.60
C SER A 21 -34.71 -5.46 1.17
N LEU A 22 -34.93 -4.44 1.99
CA LEU A 22 -34.13 -3.21 1.88
C LEU A 22 -32.65 -3.61 1.84
N PRO A 23 -31.80 -2.83 1.12
CA PRO A 23 -30.41 -3.15 1.25
C PRO A 23 -30.08 -2.91 2.73
N SER A 24 -29.27 -3.74 3.33
CA SER A 24 -28.73 -3.46 4.64
C SER A 24 -28.25 -2.00 4.75
N VAL A 25 -27.65 -1.44 3.68
CA VAL A 25 -27.26 -0.03 3.62
C VAL A 25 -27.71 0.65 2.33
N PRO A 26 -28.34 1.83 2.46
CA PRO A 26 -28.65 2.66 1.33
C PRO A 26 -28.11 4.09 1.44
N ILE A 27 -27.39 4.58 0.42
CA ILE A 27 -27.19 6.00 0.07
C ILE A 27 -28.52 6.75 -0.10
N LEU A 28 -29.07 7.26 1.01
CA LEU A 28 -30.26 8.08 0.99
C LEU A 28 -29.95 9.59 0.79
N THR A 29 -29.83 10.14 -0.42
CA THR A 29 -29.56 11.59 -0.59
C THR A 29 -30.83 12.39 -0.84
N CYS A 30 -30.88 13.64 -0.37
CA CYS A 30 -32.02 14.52 -0.66
C CYS A 30 -31.60 15.97 -0.93
N ALA A 31 -32.39 16.68 -1.75
CA ALA A 31 -32.17 18.10 -2.07
C ALA A 31 -33.49 18.87 -2.17
N PRO A 32 -33.58 20.11 -1.62
CA PRO A 32 -34.78 20.94 -1.68
C PRO A 32 -34.89 21.71 -3.00
N GLY A 33 -36.10 22.06 -3.40
CA GLY A 33 -36.33 23.11 -4.40
C GLY A 33 -36.07 24.50 -3.83
N ARG A 34 -36.21 25.55 -4.66
CA ARG A 34 -36.09 26.95 -4.23
C ARG A 34 -37.07 27.86 -4.96
N VAL A 35 -37.49 28.95 -4.31
CA VAL A 35 -38.22 30.09 -4.88
C VAL A 35 -37.38 31.35 -4.77
N ASN A 36 -37.39 32.23 -5.78
CA ASN A 36 -36.70 33.53 -5.69
C ASN A 36 -37.68 34.57 -5.17
N LEU A 37 -37.30 35.33 -4.13
CA LEU A 37 -38.19 36.35 -3.56
C LEU A 37 -38.05 37.69 -4.31
N ILE A 38 -36.81 38.06 -4.64
CA ILE A 38 -36.46 39.22 -5.47
C ILE A 38 -35.02 39.08 -5.96
N GLY A 39 -34.59 39.94 -6.88
CA GLY A 39 -33.26 39.90 -7.49
C GLY A 39 -33.29 39.10 -8.78
N GLU A 40 -34.40 39.19 -9.51
CA GLU A 40 -34.56 38.60 -10.81
C GLU A 40 -33.56 39.26 -11.75
N HIS A 41 -32.81 38.45 -12.50
CA HIS A 41 -31.91 38.89 -13.56
C HIS A 41 -30.66 39.68 -13.11
N VAL A 42 -30.19 39.48 -11.86
CA VAL A 42 -29.00 40.17 -11.35
C VAL A 42 -27.89 39.25 -10.83
N ASP A 43 -28.14 37.97 -10.53
CA ASP A 43 -27.12 37.01 -10.06
C ASP A 43 -25.92 36.91 -10.98
N TYR A 44 -26.17 36.93 -12.29
CA TYR A 44 -25.11 36.89 -13.32
C TYR A 44 -24.56 38.27 -13.70
N ASN A 45 -25.08 39.35 -13.13
CA ASN A 45 -24.50 40.69 -13.23
C ASN A 45 -23.67 41.02 -11.97
N ASP A 46 -23.21 39.98 -11.25
CA ASP A 46 -22.59 40.06 -9.91
C ASP A 46 -23.44 40.86 -8.90
N GLY A 47 -24.75 40.89 -9.13
CA GLY A 47 -25.73 41.56 -8.30
C GLY A 47 -26.28 40.66 -7.20
N PHE A 48 -27.08 41.25 -6.32
CA PHE A 48 -27.62 40.55 -5.16
C PHE A 48 -28.95 39.88 -5.48
N VAL A 49 -29.06 38.58 -5.15
CA VAL A 49 -30.30 37.81 -5.25
C VAL A 49 -30.78 37.34 -3.88
N LEU A 50 -32.09 37.14 -3.76
CA LEU A 50 -32.71 36.74 -2.51
C LEU A 50 -33.60 35.49 -2.69
N PRO A 51 -33.03 34.30 -2.91
CA PRO A 51 -33.78 33.07 -2.96
C PRO A 51 -34.02 32.46 -1.58
N MET A 52 -34.99 31.56 -1.52
CA MET A 52 -35.30 30.74 -0.36
C MET A 52 -35.52 29.28 -0.80
N ALA A 53 -34.93 28.32 -0.10
CA ALA A 53 -35.27 26.91 -0.27
C ALA A 53 -36.73 26.64 0.15
N ILE A 54 -37.44 25.76 -0.58
CA ILE A 54 -38.84 25.43 -0.28
C ILE A 54 -38.96 24.00 0.26
N SER A 55 -40.12 23.67 0.82
CA SER A 55 -40.38 22.39 1.49
C SER A 55 -40.47 21.18 0.55
N PHE A 56 -40.58 21.41 -0.76
CA PHE A 56 -40.54 20.33 -1.76
C PHE A 56 -39.10 19.80 -1.91
N LYS A 57 -38.91 18.49 -1.69
CA LYS A 57 -37.61 17.80 -1.71
C LYS A 57 -37.62 16.57 -2.63
N THR A 58 -36.45 16.19 -3.12
CA THR A 58 -36.17 14.93 -3.84
C THR A 58 -35.33 13.99 -2.95
N PHE A 59 -35.52 12.65 -3.01
CA PHE A 59 -34.77 11.62 -2.25
C PHE A 59 -34.19 10.50 -3.19
N ILE A 60 -33.01 9.91 -2.92
CA ILE A 60 -32.31 8.76 -3.62
C ILE A 60 -31.86 7.73 -2.56
N PHE A 61 -31.74 6.39 -2.74
CA PHE A 61 -31.38 5.32 -1.71
C PHE A 61 -30.31 4.30 -2.26
N GLY A 62 -29.25 3.84 -1.52
CA GLY A 62 -28.00 3.15 -2.04
C GLY A 62 -27.67 1.64 -1.79
N PHE A 63 -26.50 1.21 -1.24
CA PHE A 63 -25.89 -0.13 -1.51
C PHE A 63 -25.45 -1.11 -0.36
N ASN A 64 -25.45 -2.43 -0.64
CA ASN A 64 -24.83 -3.50 0.17
C ASN A 64 -23.53 -4.03 -0.43
N ILE A 65 -22.59 -4.49 0.40
CA ILE A 65 -21.37 -5.20 -0.04
C ILE A 65 -21.04 -6.43 0.82
N ALA A 66 -20.46 -7.44 0.17
CA ALA A 66 -19.74 -8.54 0.81
C ALA A 66 -18.26 -8.48 0.39
N ILE A 67 -17.35 -8.66 1.34
CA ILE A 67 -15.90 -8.54 1.11
C ILE A 67 -15.25 -9.89 1.44
N VAL A 68 -14.40 -10.37 0.52
CA VAL A 68 -13.54 -11.53 0.73
C VAL A 68 -12.12 -11.14 0.31
N SER A 69 -11.12 -11.66 1.03
CA SER A 69 -9.71 -11.43 0.71
C SER A 69 -8.91 -12.70 0.95
N SER A 70 -8.01 -13.03 0.02
CA SER A 70 -6.99 -14.07 0.19
C SER A 70 -5.66 -13.49 0.68
N VAL A 71 -5.56 -12.16 0.85
CA VAL A 71 -4.33 -11.52 1.36
C VAL A 71 -4.25 -11.78 2.87
N PRO A 72 -3.19 -12.44 3.38
CA PRO A 72 -3.09 -12.74 4.80
C PRO A 72 -3.03 -11.45 5.61
N MET A 73 -3.98 -11.27 6.52
CA MET A 73 -4.11 -10.05 7.32
C MET A 73 -2.85 -9.80 8.14
N GLY A 74 -2.31 -8.58 8.07
CA GLY A 74 -1.18 -8.16 8.90
C GLY A 74 0.16 -8.83 8.56
N SER A 75 0.28 -9.51 7.42
CA SER A 75 1.49 -10.22 6.99
C SER A 75 2.58 -9.31 6.38
N GLY A 76 2.31 -8.02 6.24
CA GLY A 76 3.19 -7.09 5.50
C GLY A 76 2.97 -7.11 3.98
N LEU A 77 1.91 -7.75 3.50
CA LEU A 77 1.52 -7.83 2.09
C LEU A 77 0.34 -6.89 1.73
N SER A 78 0.21 -5.78 2.45
CA SER A 78 -0.69 -4.66 2.10
C SER A 78 -2.19 -5.01 1.99
N SER A 79 -2.71 -5.80 2.95
CA SER A 79 -4.14 -6.16 2.98
C SER A 79 -5.08 -4.95 3.13
N SER A 80 -4.65 -3.87 3.80
CA SER A 80 -5.43 -2.62 3.92
C SER A 80 -5.52 -1.90 2.58
N ALA A 81 -4.38 -1.66 1.92
CA ALA A 81 -4.36 -1.04 0.60
C ALA A 81 -5.16 -1.85 -0.45
N ALA A 82 -5.12 -3.18 -0.40
CA ALA A 82 -5.96 -4.02 -1.26
C ALA A 82 -7.46 -3.78 -1.02
N LEU A 83 -7.88 -3.67 0.25
CA LEU A 83 -9.26 -3.35 0.63
C LEU A 83 -9.65 -1.93 0.21
N GLU A 84 -8.83 -0.92 0.51
CA GLU A 84 -9.07 0.48 0.15
C GLU A 84 -9.27 0.62 -1.35
N VAL A 85 -8.35 0.06 -2.14
CA VAL A 85 -8.37 0.16 -3.60
C VAL A 85 -9.51 -0.65 -4.20
N ALA A 86 -9.83 -1.84 -3.67
CA ALA A 86 -11.00 -2.61 -4.09
C ALA A 86 -12.30 -1.84 -3.79
N PHE A 87 -12.41 -1.25 -2.61
CA PHE A 87 -13.57 -0.45 -2.22
C PHE A 87 -13.67 0.84 -3.06
N TYR A 88 -12.56 1.53 -3.34
CA TYR A 88 -12.55 2.67 -4.25
C TYR A 88 -13.03 2.24 -5.64
N THR A 89 -12.54 1.13 -6.17
CA THR A 89 -12.98 0.57 -7.46
C THR A 89 -14.49 0.26 -7.45
N PHE A 90 -14.99 -0.28 -6.34
CA PHE A 90 -16.42 -0.50 -6.14
C PHE A 90 -17.21 0.81 -6.12
N LEU A 91 -16.72 1.85 -5.44
CA LEU A 91 -17.35 3.18 -5.42
C LEU A 91 -17.33 3.84 -6.80
N GLU A 92 -16.25 3.69 -7.57
CA GLU A 92 -16.20 4.16 -8.96
C GLU A 92 -17.27 3.49 -9.80
N LYS A 93 -17.47 2.18 -9.63
CA LYS A 93 -18.54 1.45 -10.32
C LYS A 93 -19.93 1.85 -9.82
N LEU A 94 -20.10 2.04 -8.52
CA LEU A 94 -21.37 2.37 -7.89
C LEU A 94 -21.85 3.78 -8.24
N THR A 95 -20.93 4.76 -8.21
CA THR A 95 -21.25 6.18 -8.43
C THR A 95 -21.10 6.59 -9.89
N ASN A 96 -20.49 5.74 -10.72
CA ASN A 96 -20.06 6.06 -12.08
C ASN A 96 -19.15 7.31 -12.15
N SER A 97 -18.49 7.65 -11.04
CA SER A 97 -17.53 8.73 -10.94
C SER A 97 -16.14 8.13 -10.76
N ARG A 98 -15.20 8.49 -11.63
CA ARG A 98 -13.83 7.96 -11.61
C ARG A 98 -12.86 9.00 -11.09
N ALA A 99 -11.76 8.53 -10.51
CA ALA A 99 -10.63 9.41 -10.25
C ALA A 99 -10.10 10.03 -11.56
N PRO A 100 -9.57 11.26 -11.54
CA PRO A 100 -8.99 11.89 -12.74
C PRO A 100 -7.85 11.04 -13.33
N THR A 101 -7.01 10.46 -12.46
CA THR A 101 -5.97 9.51 -12.84
C THR A 101 -5.92 8.31 -11.89
N LEU A 102 -5.26 7.23 -12.31
CA LEU A 102 -4.99 6.07 -11.45
C LEU A 102 -4.10 6.45 -10.25
N VAL A 103 -3.19 7.41 -10.42
CA VAL A 103 -2.38 7.93 -9.32
C VAL A 103 -3.26 8.66 -8.31
N ASP A 104 -4.20 9.50 -8.76
CA ASP A 104 -5.14 10.18 -7.85
C ASP A 104 -5.97 9.18 -7.04
N LYS A 105 -6.42 8.09 -7.67
CA LYS A 105 -7.10 6.99 -6.97
C LYS A 105 -6.25 6.40 -5.86
N ALA A 106 -4.98 6.08 -6.14
CA ALA A 106 -4.05 5.56 -5.14
C ALA A 106 -3.84 6.57 -3.99
N LEU A 107 -3.67 7.86 -4.31
CA LEU A 107 -3.49 8.91 -3.30
C LEU A 107 -4.74 9.14 -2.44
N GLN A 108 -5.95 8.96 -2.98
CA GLN A 108 -7.17 8.99 -2.17
C GLN A 108 -7.26 7.79 -1.22
N CYS A 109 -6.84 6.60 -1.67
CA CYS A 109 -6.76 5.42 -0.80
C CYS A 109 -5.72 5.62 0.31
N GLN A 110 -4.53 6.13 -0.03
CA GLN A 110 -3.50 6.50 0.93
C GLN A 110 -4.02 7.53 1.94
N LYS A 111 -4.76 8.54 1.47
CA LYS A 111 -5.40 9.53 2.34
C LYS A 111 -6.42 8.86 3.27
N ALA A 112 -7.15 7.85 2.81
CA ALA A 112 -8.06 7.09 3.66
C ALA A 112 -7.30 6.35 4.78
N GLU A 113 -6.18 5.69 4.46
CA GLU A 113 -5.33 5.00 5.44
C GLU A 113 -4.73 6.00 6.46
N ASN A 114 -4.20 7.13 5.98
CA ASN A 114 -3.62 8.17 6.83
C ASN A 114 -4.66 8.83 7.76
N VAL A 115 -5.85 9.17 7.24
CA VAL A 115 -6.86 9.97 7.97
C VAL A 115 -7.81 9.10 8.79
N TYR A 116 -8.26 7.96 8.24
CA TYR A 116 -9.28 7.13 8.87
C TYR A 116 -8.71 5.92 9.60
N ALA A 117 -7.64 5.29 9.09
CA ALA A 117 -6.96 4.23 9.82
C ALA A 117 -5.86 4.76 10.76
N GLY A 118 -5.43 6.01 10.59
CA GLY A 118 -4.41 6.66 11.43
C GLY A 118 -2.99 6.12 11.21
N VAL A 119 -2.74 5.45 10.08
CA VAL A 119 -1.44 4.87 9.75
C VAL A 119 -0.74 5.80 8.76
N PRO A 120 0.36 6.48 9.14
CA PRO A 120 1.05 7.47 8.29
C PRO A 120 1.92 6.81 7.20
N CYS A 121 1.30 5.96 6.37
CA CYS A 121 1.95 5.16 5.34
C CYS A 121 2.43 6.00 4.14
N GLY A 122 3.41 5.44 3.42
CA GLY A 122 3.80 5.95 2.10
C GLY A 122 2.74 5.67 1.03
N ASN A 123 3.06 5.95 -0.22
CA ASN A 123 2.15 5.77 -1.36
C ASN A 123 2.34 4.43 -2.10
N MET A 124 3.36 3.65 -1.74
CA MET A 124 3.76 2.42 -2.45
C MET A 124 2.60 1.42 -2.56
N ASP A 125 2.01 1.04 -1.44
CA ASP A 125 1.02 -0.04 -1.33
C ASP A 125 -0.23 0.22 -2.20
N GLN A 126 -0.78 1.43 -2.13
CA GLN A 126 -1.93 1.82 -2.92
C GLN A 126 -1.54 2.00 -4.40
N LEU A 127 -0.35 2.53 -4.70
CA LEU A 127 0.11 2.67 -6.08
C LEU A 127 0.24 1.32 -6.77
N ILE A 128 0.92 0.33 -6.17
CA ILE A 128 1.04 -1.01 -6.78
C ILE A 128 -0.31 -1.72 -6.89
N SER A 129 -1.17 -1.58 -5.88
CA SER A 129 -2.51 -2.17 -5.88
C SER A 129 -3.37 -1.62 -7.01
N VAL A 130 -3.23 -0.34 -7.37
CA VAL A 130 -3.94 0.27 -8.52
C VAL A 130 -3.24 -0.03 -9.86
N LEU A 131 -1.92 0.16 -9.94
CA LEU A 131 -1.15 0.25 -11.19
C LEU A 131 -0.50 -1.07 -11.61
N GLY A 132 -0.59 -2.12 -10.79
CA GLY A 132 -0.01 -3.42 -11.08
C GLY A 132 -0.37 -3.92 -12.47
N LYS A 133 0.58 -4.57 -13.14
CA LYS A 133 0.42 -5.14 -14.46
C LYS A 133 0.99 -6.54 -14.48
N GLU A 134 0.25 -7.48 -15.07
CA GLU A 134 0.69 -8.86 -15.22
C GLU A 134 2.08 -8.96 -15.88
N ASP A 135 2.96 -9.78 -15.31
CA ASP A 135 4.36 -9.96 -15.72
C ASP A 135 5.30 -8.75 -15.55
N PHE A 136 4.89 -7.68 -14.86
CA PHE A 136 5.75 -6.52 -14.60
C PHE A 136 5.88 -6.23 -13.09
N ALA A 137 7.12 -6.03 -12.65
CA ALA A 137 7.39 -5.19 -11.49
C ALA A 137 7.27 -3.72 -11.89
N ILE A 138 7.15 -2.83 -10.90
CA ILE A 138 7.17 -1.39 -11.14
C ILE A 138 8.22 -0.71 -10.28
N LEU A 139 8.99 0.18 -10.89
CA LEU A 139 9.78 1.19 -10.19
C LEU A 139 8.91 2.44 -10.06
N ILE A 140 8.68 2.86 -8.82
CA ILE A 140 7.91 4.06 -8.47
C ILE A 140 8.90 5.13 -8.02
N ASP A 141 8.94 6.27 -8.71
CA ASP A 141 9.54 7.46 -8.11
C ASP A 141 8.52 8.09 -7.17
N CYS A 142 8.66 7.85 -5.87
CA CYS A 142 7.70 8.32 -4.87
C CYS A 142 7.65 9.85 -4.72
N LYS A 143 8.57 10.61 -5.34
CA LYS A 143 8.55 12.08 -5.37
C LYS A 143 7.81 12.62 -6.59
N SER A 144 8.13 12.13 -7.80
CA SER A 144 7.48 12.60 -9.03
C SER A 144 6.20 11.83 -9.38
N LEU A 145 5.98 10.68 -8.73
CA LEU A 145 4.93 9.69 -9.03
C LEU A 145 5.06 9.06 -10.43
N GLU A 146 6.25 9.16 -11.05
CA GLU A 146 6.56 8.46 -12.30
C GLU A 146 6.67 6.95 -12.07
N ILE A 147 6.11 6.18 -13.01
CA ILE A 147 6.06 4.71 -12.96
C ILE A 147 6.80 4.14 -14.15
N LYS A 148 7.80 3.29 -13.89
CA LYS A 148 8.49 2.50 -14.91
C LYS A 148 8.17 1.03 -14.70
N TYR A 149 7.73 0.38 -15.78
CA TYR A 149 7.39 -1.04 -15.76
C TYR A 149 8.60 -1.87 -16.17
N THR A 150 9.01 -2.79 -15.30
CA THR A 150 10.15 -3.68 -15.52
C THR A 150 9.63 -5.10 -15.71
N PRO A 151 9.80 -5.70 -16.90
CA PRO A 151 9.36 -7.08 -17.14
C PRO A 151 10.03 -8.05 -16.16
N LEU A 152 9.25 -8.95 -15.57
CA LEU A 152 9.75 -10.12 -14.83
C LEU A 152 9.24 -11.37 -15.55
N LYS A 153 9.84 -11.66 -16.70
CA LYS A 153 9.33 -12.64 -17.68
C LYS A 153 10.10 -13.95 -17.72
N ASN A 154 11.22 -14.06 -17.01
CA ASN A 154 11.99 -15.31 -17.00
C ASN A 154 11.15 -16.43 -16.34
N PRO A 155 10.71 -17.45 -17.10
CA PRO A 155 9.85 -18.50 -16.56
C PRO A 155 10.58 -19.35 -15.52
N GLU A 156 11.91 -19.40 -15.57
CA GLU A 156 12.75 -20.18 -14.65
C GLU A 156 12.95 -19.49 -13.30
N VAL A 157 12.49 -18.25 -13.14
CA VAL A 157 12.60 -17.49 -11.88
C VAL A 157 11.22 -17.30 -11.28
N VAL A 158 11.12 -17.43 -9.96
CA VAL A 158 9.92 -17.12 -9.19
C VAL A 158 10.26 -16.33 -7.94
N ILE A 159 9.29 -15.54 -7.49
CA ILE A 159 9.33 -14.88 -6.20
C ILE A 159 8.71 -15.82 -5.18
N MET A 160 9.47 -16.20 -4.16
CA MET A 160 8.99 -16.94 -3.00
C MET A 160 8.75 -15.98 -1.84
N ILE A 161 7.58 -16.07 -1.24
CA ILE A 161 7.20 -15.33 -0.03
C ILE A 161 7.10 -16.33 1.12
N ILE A 162 7.73 -15.99 2.24
CA ILE A 162 7.72 -16.80 3.46
C ILE A 162 7.16 -15.97 4.59
N ASN A 163 5.94 -16.26 5.02
CA ASN A 163 5.32 -15.64 6.18
C ASN A 163 5.76 -16.36 7.45
N SER A 164 6.45 -15.62 8.33
CA SER A 164 6.90 -16.10 9.65
C SER A 164 5.75 -16.38 10.63
N HIS A 165 4.55 -15.85 10.36
CA HIS A 165 3.41 -15.81 11.30
C HIS A 165 3.74 -15.15 12.64
N VAL A 166 4.83 -14.37 12.68
CA VAL A 166 5.17 -13.53 13.81
C VAL A 166 4.79 -12.10 13.48
N LYS A 167 4.15 -11.46 14.44
CA LYS A 167 3.94 -10.04 14.46
C LYS A 167 4.28 -9.58 15.86
N HIS A 168 5.37 -8.87 16.02
CA HIS A 168 5.67 -8.23 17.29
C HIS A 168 4.71 -7.04 17.42
N GLU A 169 3.93 -6.99 18.51
CA GLU A 169 3.01 -5.88 18.77
C GLU A 169 3.82 -4.60 18.98
N LEU A 170 3.93 -3.81 17.93
CA LEU A 170 4.47 -2.47 18.02
C LEU A 170 3.30 -1.50 18.17
N GLN A 171 3.34 -0.68 19.21
CA GLN A 171 2.35 0.36 19.50
C GLN A 171 2.42 1.55 18.52
N GLY A 172 2.69 1.32 17.22
CA GLY A 172 2.81 2.34 16.17
C GLY A 172 3.97 3.35 16.32
N SER A 173 4.63 3.37 17.49
CA SER A 173 5.70 4.30 17.87
C SER A 173 6.94 4.10 17.01
N GLU A 174 7.33 2.85 16.74
CA GLU A 174 8.60 2.55 16.08
C GLU A 174 8.64 3.12 14.65
N TYR A 175 7.61 2.90 13.84
CA TYR A 175 7.54 3.46 12.48
C TYR A 175 7.62 4.99 12.50
N SER A 176 6.87 5.62 13.41
CA SER A 176 6.87 7.07 13.59
C SER A 176 8.23 7.61 14.04
N GLN A 177 8.94 6.88 14.89
CA GLN A 177 10.29 7.21 15.33
C GLN A 177 11.30 7.15 14.18
N ARG A 178 11.30 6.08 13.36
CA ARG A 178 12.21 6.02 12.19
C ARG A 178 11.97 7.18 11.24
N ARG A 179 10.69 7.50 11.00
CA ARG A 179 10.30 8.66 10.19
C ARG A 179 10.82 9.97 10.79
N ALA A 180 10.64 10.18 12.08
CA ALA A 180 11.13 11.37 12.77
C ALA A 180 12.66 11.51 12.70
N SER A 181 13.41 10.41 12.83
CA SER A 181 14.86 10.39 12.65
C SER A 181 15.25 10.84 11.24
N CYS A 182 14.59 10.29 10.20
CA CYS A 182 14.85 10.67 8.81
C CYS A 182 14.50 12.15 8.53
N GLU A 183 13.38 12.63 9.06
CA GLU A 183 12.96 14.04 8.94
C GLU A 183 13.94 14.98 9.63
N LYS A 184 14.52 14.58 10.78
CA LYS A 184 15.56 15.36 11.45
C LYS A 184 16.83 15.45 10.61
N VAL A 185 17.30 14.33 10.05
CA VAL A 185 18.47 14.31 9.15
C VAL A 185 18.24 15.23 7.95
N ALA A 186 17.07 15.15 7.31
CA ALA A 186 16.72 16.02 6.19
C ALA A 186 16.70 17.51 6.58
N ARG A 187 16.18 17.85 7.76
CA ARG A 187 16.21 19.24 8.29
C ARG A 187 17.63 19.75 8.50
N LEU A 188 18.54 18.96 9.06
CA LEU A 188 19.93 19.35 9.28
C LEU A 188 20.67 19.59 7.96
N LEU A 189 20.41 18.75 6.96
CA LEU A 189 20.94 18.90 5.61
C LEU A 189 20.23 19.98 4.78
N GLN A 190 19.17 20.61 5.31
CA GLN A 190 18.36 21.64 4.64
C GLN A 190 17.75 21.16 3.31
N VAL A 191 17.39 19.88 3.23
CA VAL A 191 16.75 19.27 2.04
C VAL A 191 15.31 18.88 2.34
N SER A 192 14.50 18.77 1.29
CA SER A 192 13.09 18.37 1.46
C SER A 192 12.95 16.89 1.83
N SER A 193 13.90 16.06 1.40
CA SER A 193 13.93 14.63 1.65
C SER A 193 15.34 14.07 1.48
N LEU A 194 15.61 12.91 2.08
CA LEU A 194 16.90 12.21 1.94
C LEU A 194 17.19 11.70 0.51
N ARG A 195 16.25 11.85 -0.44
CA ARG A 195 16.45 11.58 -1.87
C ARG A 195 17.43 12.57 -2.52
N GLU A 196 17.63 13.75 -1.92
CA GLU A 196 18.41 14.85 -2.51
C GLU A 196 19.90 14.81 -2.15
N VAL A 197 20.33 13.84 -1.35
CA VAL A 197 21.65 13.81 -0.72
C VAL A 197 22.33 12.47 -0.91
N CYS A 198 23.66 12.47 -0.84
CA CYS A 198 24.49 11.27 -0.86
C CYS A 198 25.16 11.00 0.50
N MET A 199 25.95 9.92 0.59
CA MET A 199 26.65 9.57 1.83
C MET A 199 27.67 10.63 2.25
N GLU A 200 28.30 11.29 1.28
CA GLU A 200 29.23 12.39 1.54
C GLU A 200 28.54 13.58 2.21
N ASP A 201 27.27 13.84 1.91
CA ASP A 201 26.50 14.89 2.58
C ASP A 201 26.12 14.49 4.00
N LEU A 202 25.71 13.24 4.20
CA LEU A 202 25.40 12.71 5.54
C LEU A 202 26.62 12.75 6.47
N GLU A 203 27.81 12.45 5.94
CA GLU A 203 29.06 12.45 6.72
C GLU A 203 29.45 13.87 7.19
N LYS A 204 29.10 14.93 6.43
CA LYS A 204 29.39 16.32 6.82
C LYS A 204 28.71 16.73 8.13
N ILE A 205 27.54 16.16 8.42
CA ILE A 205 26.77 16.45 9.64
C ILE A 205 26.92 15.36 10.70
N ARG A 206 27.89 14.43 10.54
CA ARG A 206 28.08 13.28 11.43
C ARG A 206 28.14 13.66 12.91
N THR A 207 28.83 14.75 13.25
CA THR A 207 28.99 15.23 14.62
C THR A 207 27.72 15.82 15.22
N GLU A 208 26.72 16.14 14.40
CA GLU A 208 25.42 16.71 14.82
C GLU A 208 24.32 15.64 15.00
N LEU A 209 24.62 14.39 14.61
CA LEU A 209 23.69 13.27 14.65
C LEU A 209 24.01 12.33 15.80
N THR A 210 22.97 11.72 16.38
CA THR A 210 23.18 10.51 17.19
C THR A 210 23.58 9.35 16.29
N GLU A 211 24.18 8.31 16.88
CA GLU A 211 24.49 7.07 16.15
C GLU A 211 23.25 6.44 15.50
N ASP A 212 22.11 6.49 16.20
CA ASP A 212 20.85 5.99 15.65
C ASP A 212 20.40 6.79 14.43
N GLU A 213 20.36 8.12 14.53
CA GLU A 213 19.93 9.01 13.45
C GLU A 213 20.81 8.86 12.20
N PHE A 214 22.13 8.77 12.39
CA PHE A 214 23.06 8.54 11.29
C PHE A 214 22.81 7.20 10.60
N ARG A 215 22.60 6.12 11.37
CA ARG A 215 22.26 4.81 10.79
C ARG A 215 20.95 4.86 10.00
N LYS A 216 19.91 5.51 10.51
CA LYS A 216 18.64 5.66 9.75
C LYS A 216 18.83 6.46 8.46
N GLY A 217 19.60 7.54 8.52
CA GLY A 217 19.98 8.31 7.32
C GLY A 217 20.74 7.47 6.30
N ARG A 218 21.77 6.72 6.74
CA ARG A 218 22.58 5.83 5.91
C ARG A 218 21.72 4.76 5.23
N HIS A 219 20.83 4.11 5.99
CA HIS A 219 19.91 3.14 5.43
C HIS A 219 19.12 3.75 4.27
N VAL A 220 18.43 4.86 4.49
CA VAL A 220 17.55 5.46 3.48
C VAL A 220 18.32 5.88 2.23
N ILE A 221 19.45 6.58 2.39
CA ILE A 221 20.26 7.05 1.26
C ILE A 221 20.77 5.86 0.43
N THR A 222 21.31 4.85 1.10
CA THR A 222 21.87 3.68 0.40
C THR A 222 20.78 2.76 -0.17
N GLU A 223 19.60 2.69 0.44
CA GLU A 223 18.47 1.89 -0.05
C GLU A 223 17.85 2.51 -1.32
N ILE A 224 17.80 3.85 -1.41
CA ILE A 224 17.41 4.55 -2.63
C ILE A 224 18.35 4.16 -3.78
N GLN A 225 19.67 4.21 -3.54
CA GLN A 225 20.65 3.80 -4.55
C GLN A 225 20.54 2.31 -4.91
N ARG A 226 20.43 1.42 -3.91
CA ARG A 226 20.25 -0.02 -4.13
C ARG A 226 19.00 -0.32 -4.95
N THR A 227 17.92 0.43 -4.76
CA THR A 227 16.67 0.25 -5.53
C THR A 227 16.87 0.54 -7.02
N ILE A 228 17.64 1.59 -7.37
CA ILE A 228 17.99 1.89 -8.76
C ILE A 228 18.93 0.82 -9.36
N LEU A 229 19.87 0.32 -8.56
CA LEU A 229 20.73 -0.79 -8.98
C LEU A 229 19.94 -2.09 -9.18
N ALA A 230 18.98 -2.37 -8.31
CA ALA A 230 18.11 -3.54 -8.38
C ALA A 230 17.21 -3.49 -9.62
N HIS A 231 16.65 -2.31 -9.93
CA HIS A 231 15.94 -2.09 -11.20
C HIS A 231 16.84 -2.40 -12.41
N THR A 232 18.07 -1.88 -12.40
CA THR A 232 19.03 -2.10 -13.50
C THR A 232 19.44 -3.58 -13.63
N ALA A 233 19.63 -4.28 -12.52
CA ALA A 233 19.94 -5.71 -12.51
C ALA A 233 18.77 -6.52 -13.07
N LEU A 234 17.54 -6.17 -12.66
CA LEU A 234 16.32 -6.81 -13.16
C LEU A 234 16.12 -6.58 -14.67
N GLU A 235 16.36 -5.36 -15.17
CA GLU A 235 16.30 -5.06 -16.62
C GLU A 235 17.29 -5.89 -17.46
N LYS A 236 18.38 -6.36 -16.83
CA LYS A 236 19.45 -7.14 -17.48
C LYS A 236 19.33 -8.64 -17.23
N ASP A 237 18.28 -9.10 -16.55
CA ASP A 237 18.15 -10.48 -16.06
C ASP A 237 19.35 -10.94 -15.20
N ASP A 238 20.03 -9.99 -14.51
CA ASP A 238 21.13 -10.26 -13.59
C ASP A 238 20.59 -10.62 -12.20
N TYR A 239 20.09 -11.84 -12.09
CA TYR A 239 19.47 -12.34 -10.85
C TYR A 239 20.48 -12.53 -9.72
N ASP A 240 21.74 -12.84 -10.02
CA ASP A 240 22.80 -12.94 -9.01
C ASP A 240 23.12 -11.56 -8.42
N GLY A 241 23.28 -10.53 -9.26
CA GLY A 241 23.46 -9.15 -8.81
C GLY A 241 22.25 -8.61 -8.05
N LEU A 242 21.04 -8.91 -8.53
CA LEU A 242 19.79 -8.57 -7.83
C LEU A 242 19.69 -9.27 -6.47
N GLY A 243 20.10 -10.54 -6.39
CA GLY A 243 20.10 -11.32 -5.18
C GLY A 243 21.09 -10.80 -4.12
N GLN A 244 22.27 -10.36 -4.56
CA GLN A 244 23.24 -9.69 -3.69
C GLN A 244 22.67 -8.39 -3.10
N LEU A 245 21.98 -7.59 -3.92
CA LEU A 245 21.30 -6.37 -3.46
C LEU A 245 20.17 -6.66 -2.45
N PHE A 246 19.50 -7.81 -2.55
CA PHE A 246 18.52 -8.24 -1.56
C PHE A 246 19.19 -8.45 -0.20
N TYR A 247 20.31 -9.16 -0.15
CA TYR A 247 21.03 -9.37 1.11
C TYR A 247 21.56 -8.07 1.71
N GLU A 248 22.10 -7.17 0.89
CA GLU A 248 22.56 -5.85 1.35
C GLU A 248 21.42 -4.99 1.91
N SER A 249 20.25 -5.04 1.27
CA SER A 249 19.03 -4.40 1.78
C SER A 249 18.62 -5.00 3.13
N HIS A 250 18.64 -6.33 3.25
CA HIS A 250 18.30 -7.00 4.51
C HIS A 250 19.25 -6.62 5.64
N GLU A 251 20.56 -6.66 5.40
CA GLU A 251 21.57 -6.26 6.38
C GLU A 251 21.44 -4.79 6.77
N SER A 252 21.08 -3.91 5.83
CA SER A 252 20.80 -2.50 6.14
C SER A 252 19.52 -2.35 6.98
N LEU A 253 18.44 -3.07 6.68
CA LEU A 253 17.21 -3.06 7.48
C LEU A 253 17.41 -3.63 8.89
N LYS A 254 18.29 -4.62 9.02
CA LYS A 254 18.64 -5.26 10.29
C LYS A 254 19.53 -4.36 11.15
N ASN A 255 20.66 -3.91 10.62
CA ASN A 255 21.72 -3.27 11.40
C ASN A 255 21.61 -1.74 11.45
N ASP A 256 21.15 -1.12 10.36
CA ASP A 256 21.03 0.33 10.28
C ASP A 256 19.62 0.80 10.64
N PHE A 257 18.61 0.25 9.97
CA PHE A 257 17.22 0.67 10.19
C PHE A 257 16.57 0.02 11.40
N GLU A 258 17.08 -1.13 11.84
CA GLU A 258 16.63 -1.90 13.01
C GLU A 258 15.12 -2.15 12.98
N VAL A 259 14.67 -2.72 11.86
CA VAL A 259 13.28 -3.14 11.64
C VAL A 259 13.15 -4.63 11.34
N SER A 260 14.24 -5.39 11.32
CA SER A 260 14.15 -6.86 11.25
C SER A 260 13.80 -7.46 12.62
N CYS A 261 13.77 -8.78 12.69
CA CYS A 261 13.66 -9.53 13.95
C CYS A 261 14.31 -10.90 13.81
N HIS A 262 14.50 -11.59 14.93
CA HIS A 262 15.15 -12.91 14.99
C HIS A 262 14.54 -13.92 14.01
N GLU A 263 13.22 -13.88 13.83
CA GLU A 263 12.52 -14.80 12.93
C GLU A 263 12.75 -14.50 11.45
N LEU A 264 12.80 -13.22 11.08
CA LEU A 264 13.09 -12.81 9.70
C LEU A 264 14.56 -13.07 9.36
N ASP A 265 15.47 -12.73 10.27
CA ASP A 265 16.90 -12.97 10.11
C ASP A 265 17.19 -14.45 9.93
N PHE A 266 16.59 -15.31 10.79
CA PHE A 266 16.71 -16.75 10.67
C PHE A 266 16.23 -17.27 9.31
N LEU A 267 15.11 -16.77 8.79
CA LEU A 267 14.58 -17.17 7.49
C LEU A 267 15.54 -16.79 6.36
N VAL A 268 16.09 -15.57 6.38
CA VAL A 268 17.05 -15.10 5.36
C VAL A 268 18.38 -15.88 5.43
N ASP A 269 18.92 -16.09 6.62
CA ASP A 269 20.17 -16.82 6.81
C ASP A 269 20.03 -18.31 6.44
N SER A 270 18.88 -18.91 6.75
CA SER A 270 18.63 -20.34 6.49
C SER A 270 18.43 -20.66 5.02
N ILE A 271 17.83 -19.75 4.24
CA ILE A 271 17.56 -19.93 2.81
C ILE A 271 18.79 -19.60 1.95
N LYS A 272 19.66 -18.69 2.42
CA LYS A 272 20.86 -18.23 1.69
C LYS A 272 21.78 -19.34 1.15
N PRO A 273 22.10 -20.43 1.88
CA PRO A 273 22.97 -21.48 1.35
C PRO A 273 22.26 -22.51 0.48
N MET A 274 20.93 -22.43 0.29
CA MET A 274 20.18 -23.42 -0.47
C MET A 274 20.41 -23.26 -1.98
N GLU A 275 20.52 -24.39 -2.69
CA GLU A 275 20.69 -24.37 -4.14
C GLU A 275 19.48 -23.73 -4.83
N GLY A 276 19.74 -22.91 -5.85
CA GLY A 276 18.69 -22.22 -6.61
C GLY A 276 18.19 -20.93 -5.97
N VAL A 277 18.74 -20.48 -4.85
CA VAL A 277 18.43 -19.17 -4.24
C VAL A 277 19.38 -18.11 -4.78
N TYR A 278 18.84 -17.04 -5.34
CA TYR A 278 19.62 -15.88 -5.77
C TYR A 278 19.80 -14.88 -4.62
N GLY A 279 18.72 -14.57 -3.91
CA GLY A 279 18.74 -13.62 -2.79
C GLY A 279 17.48 -13.65 -1.95
N SER A 280 17.57 -13.12 -0.74
CA SER A 280 16.45 -13.05 0.21
C SER A 280 16.56 -11.85 1.14
N ARG A 281 15.42 -11.28 1.52
CA ARG A 281 15.31 -10.19 2.50
C ARG A 281 13.95 -10.17 3.19
N MET A 282 13.83 -9.48 4.32
CA MET A 282 12.52 -9.11 4.85
C MET A 282 11.76 -8.19 3.88
N THR A 283 10.43 -8.21 3.92
CA THR A 283 9.57 -7.30 3.12
C THR A 283 8.46 -6.70 3.96
N GLY A 284 7.94 -5.54 3.53
CA GLY A 284 6.97 -4.76 4.30
C GLY A 284 7.62 -3.95 5.43
N GLY A 285 6.83 -3.66 6.47
CA GLY A 285 7.24 -2.78 7.58
C GLY A 285 8.21 -3.37 8.60
N GLY A 286 8.47 -4.68 8.56
CA GLY A 286 9.37 -5.38 9.47
C GLY A 286 8.73 -5.83 10.79
N PHE A 287 9.59 -6.22 11.74
CA PHE A 287 9.24 -6.72 13.08
C PHE A 287 8.32 -7.95 13.04
N GLY A 288 8.57 -8.81 12.06
CA GLY A 288 7.75 -9.95 11.69
C GLY A 288 7.17 -9.81 10.28
N GLY A 289 6.14 -10.59 9.99
CA GLY A 289 5.55 -10.66 8.65
C GLY A 289 6.37 -11.59 7.74
N CYS A 290 6.69 -11.13 6.54
CA CYS A 290 7.24 -11.98 5.48
C CYS A 290 8.70 -11.67 5.12
N THR A 291 9.39 -12.68 4.61
CA THR A 291 10.55 -12.50 3.73
C THR A 291 10.15 -12.69 2.27
N VAL A 292 10.94 -12.11 1.37
CA VAL A 292 10.85 -12.26 -0.08
C VAL A 292 12.17 -12.77 -0.62
N SER A 293 12.10 -13.80 -1.45
CA SER A 293 13.27 -14.45 -2.05
C SER A 293 13.10 -14.59 -3.55
N ILE A 294 14.18 -14.41 -4.28
CA ILE A 294 14.26 -14.69 -5.72
C ILE A 294 14.93 -16.03 -5.86
N ILE A 295 14.25 -16.98 -6.50
CA ILE A 295 14.71 -18.37 -6.59
C ILE A 295 14.48 -18.93 -8.00
N LYS A 296 15.22 -19.99 -8.33
CA LYS A 296 14.95 -20.83 -9.49
C LYS A 296 13.69 -21.64 -9.24
N ARG A 297 12.75 -21.62 -10.21
CA ARG A 297 11.47 -22.35 -10.16
C ARG A 297 11.68 -23.84 -9.87
N SER A 298 12.71 -24.45 -10.47
CA SER A 298 13.02 -25.87 -10.31
C SER A 298 13.35 -26.30 -8.87
N HIS A 299 13.73 -25.36 -8.00
CA HIS A 299 14.11 -25.64 -6.61
C HIS A 299 13.02 -25.22 -5.60
N ALA A 300 11.89 -24.67 -6.05
CA ALA A 300 10.89 -24.06 -5.17
C ALA A 300 10.30 -25.06 -4.15
N GLU A 301 9.98 -26.28 -4.57
CA GLU A 301 9.40 -27.30 -3.68
C GLU A 301 10.41 -27.78 -2.62
N GLU A 302 11.67 -27.96 -3.01
CA GLU A 302 12.74 -28.38 -2.12
C GLU A 302 13.05 -27.31 -1.08
N ILE A 303 13.25 -26.06 -1.53
CA ILE A 303 13.47 -24.89 -0.67
C ILE A 303 12.31 -24.75 0.32
N GLN A 304 11.06 -24.83 -0.15
CA GLN A 304 9.87 -24.75 0.71
C GLN A 304 9.88 -25.82 1.79
N LYS A 305 10.17 -27.07 1.44
CA LYS A 305 10.22 -28.19 2.39
C LYS A 305 11.33 -27.99 3.42
N GLU A 306 12.52 -27.61 2.98
CA GLU A 306 13.68 -27.44 3.85
C GLU A 306 13.50 -26.26 4.80
N ILE A 307 13.06 -25.09 4.31
CA ILE A 307 12.90 -23.90 5.14
C ILE A 307 11.78 -24.08 6.17
N THR A 308 10.70 -24.79 5.80
CA THR A 308 9.62 -25.14 6.73
C THR A 308 10.12 -26.05 7.84
N HIS A 309 10.93 -27.05 7.50
CA HIS A 309 11.53 -27.94 8.49
C HIS A 309 12.49 -27.20 9.44
N LYS A 310 13.40 -26.39 8.89
CA LYS A 310 14.37 -25.58 9.68
C LYS A 310 13.65 -24.61 10.61
N TYR A 311 12.64 -23.89 10.13
CA TYR A 311 11.91 -22.92 10.94
C TYR A 311 11.11 -23.57 12.07
N LYS A 312 10.49 -24.74 11.80
CA LYS A 312 9.77 -25.50 12.83
C LYS A 312 10.69 -25.98 13.96
N GLN A 313 11.95 -26.31 13.64
CA GLN A 313 12.96 -26.63 14.66
C GLN A 313 13.40 -25.41 15.45
N PHE A 314 13.52 -24.26 14.81
CA PHE A 314 13.95 -23.01 15.44
C PHE A 314 12.88 -22.37 16.33
N HIS A 315 11.65 -22.27 15.85
CA HIS A 315 10.60 -21.44 16.47
C HIS A 315 9.36 -22.22 16.92
N HIS A 316 9.30 -23.54 16.66
CA HIS A 316 8.15 -24.41 16.98
C HIS A 316 6.79 -23.95 16.43
N LYS A 317 6.79 -23.00 15.49
CA LYS A 317 5.60 -22.52 14.77
C LYS A 317 5.68 -22.95 13.31
N GLU A 318 4.50 -23.09 12.71
CA GLU A 318 4.36 -23.27 11.26
C GLU A 318 4.61 -21.95 10.55
N ILE A 319 5.11 -22.04 9.31
CA ILE A 319 5.23 -20.91 8.36
C ILE A 319 4.28 -21.15 7.19
N THR A 320 3.95 -20.09 6.46
CA THR A 320 3.33 -20.24 5.14
C THR A 320 4.30 -19.82 4.06
N VAL A 321 4.58 -20.73 3.15
CA VAL A 321 5.46 -20.52 2.01
C VAL A 321 4.62 -20.61 0.74
N PHE A 322 4.78 -19.63 -0.16
CA PHE A 322 4.12 -19.66 -1.46
C PHE A 322 4.96 -18.91 -2.50
N THR A 323 4.82 -19.30 -3.75
CA THR A 323 5.41 -18.57 -4.88
C THR A 323 4.36 -17.68 -5.53
N CYS A 324 4.73 -16.48 -5.95
CA CYS A 324 3.86 -15.58 -6.70
C CYS A 324 4.50 -15.13 -8.02
N LYS A 325 3.64 -14.60 -8.89
CA LYS A 325 4.01 -13.90 -10.13
C LYS A 325 3.42 -12.49 -10.07
N PRO A 326 4.01 -11.50 -10.77
CA PRO A 326 3.40 -10.19 -10.89
C PRO A 326 2.01 -10.29 -11.51
N SER A 327 1.04 -9.61 -10.92
CA SER A 327 -0.37 -9.69 -11.31
C SER A 327 -0.93 -8.33 -11.67
N GLN A 328 -2.05 -8.34 -12.39
CA GLN A 328 -2.83 -7.15 -12.67
C GLN A 328 -3.31 -6.49 -11.37
N GLY A 329 -3.25 -5.16 -11.32
CA GLY A 329 -3.81 -4.34 -10.26
C GLY A 329 -5.34 -4.31 -10.29
N ALA A 330 -5.89 -3.33 -9.58
CA ALA A 330 -7.32 -3.19 -9.37
C ALA A 330 -8.10 -3.09 -10.69
N ARG A 331 -9.11 -3.94 -10.81
CA ARG A 331 -9.99 -4.00 -11.98
C ARG A 331 -11.40 -4.36 -11.56
N ILE A 332 -12.35 -3.98 -12.40
CA ILE A 332 -13.71 -4.51 -12.32
C ILE A 332 -13.70 -5.90 -12.95
N ILE A 333 -14.26 -6.89 -12.26
CA ILE A 333 -14.50 -8.23 -12.80
C ILE A 333 -15.97 -8.24 -13.20
N GLU A 334 -16.24 -8.47 -14.49
CA GLU A 334 -17.60 -8.53 -15.05
C GLU A 334 -18.09 -9.97 -15.15
#